data_AF-A0A8K0IJE4-F1
#
_entry.id   AF-A0A8K0IJE4-F1
#
_cell.length_a   1.000
_cell.length_b   1.000
_cell.length_c   1.000
_cell.angle_alpha   90.00
_cell.angle_beta   90.00
_cell.angle_gamma   90.00
#
_symmetry.space_group_name_H-M   'P 1'
#
loop_
_entity.id
_entity.type
_entity.pdbx_description
1 polymer ?
#
loop_
_entity_poly.entity_id
_entity_poly.type
_entity_poly.pdbx_seq_one_letter_code
_entity_poly.pdbx_strand_id
1 'polypeptide(L)' 'MAAASPFADLDHALQPAREIWFNKIDVNGWLEAFASHPAIGVALPSISQRSKEEQSTVLATATDSFIQVSF' A
#
# COMPACT_ATOMS: atom_id res chain seq x y z
N MET A 1 -2.96 10.41 -13.95
CA MET A 1 -4.01 9.40 -14.22
C MET A 1 -5.32 10.00 -14.71
N ALA A 2 -5.95 10.95 -14.00
CA ALA A 2 -7.27 11.49 -14.39
C ALA A 2 -7.36 12.01 -15.84
N ALA A 3 -6.31 12.67 -16.33
CA ALA A 3 -6.24 13.15 -17.71
C ALA A 3 -6.18 12.04 -18.79
N ALA A 4 -5.87 10.79 -18.41
CA ALA A 4 -5.85 9.63 -19.32
C ALA A 4 -7.18 8.86 -19.34
N SER A 5 -8.18 9.31 -18.57
CA SER A 5 -9.54 8.77 -18.52
C SER A 5 -10.34 9.17 -19.77
N PRO A 6 -11.35 8.39 -20.21
CA PRO A 6 -11.86 7.14 -19.63
C PRO A 6 -10.98 5.91 -19.91
N PHE A 7 -11.00 4.95 -18.98
CA PHE A 7 -10.35 3.64 -19.15
C PHE A 7 -11.39 2.58 -19.53
N ALA A 8 -11.03 1.71 -20.48
CA ALA A 8 -11.90 0.63 -20.95
C ALA A 8 -12.08 -0.48 -19.90
N ASP A 9 -11.02 -0.77 -19.14
CA ASP A 9 -10.98 -1.80 -18.11
C ASP A 9 -9.85 -1.50 -17.10
N LEU A 10 -9.69 -2.42 -16.13
CA LEU A 10 -8.68 -2.33 -15.11
C LEU A 10 -7.26 -2.33 -15.69
N ASP A 11 -6.97 -3.16 -16.69
CA ASP A 11 -5.63 -3.25 -17.27
C ASP A 11 -5.23 -1.93 -17.94
N HIS A 12 -6.15 -1.31 -18.67
CA HIS A 12 -5.96 0.00 -19.27
C HIS A 12 -5.76 1.12 -18.23
N ALA A 13 -6.33 0.99 -17.02
CA ALA A 13 -6.08 1.92 -15.92
C ALA A 13 -4.73 1.67 -15.23
N LEU A 14 -4.32 0.40 -15.11
CA LEU A 14 -3.08 0.01 -14.44
C LEU A 14 -1.82 0.38 -15.24
N GLN A 15 -1.87 0.37 -16.58
CA GLN A 15 -0.74 0.77 -17.41
C GLN A 15 -0.23 2.20 -17.11
N PRO A 16 -1.06 3.25 -17.20
CA PRO A 16 -0.63 4.62 -16.89
C PRO A 16 -0.33 4.81 -15.40
N ALA A 17 -0.98 4.05 -14.50
CA ALA A 17 -0.66 4.08 -13.07
C ALA A 17 0.78 3.63 -12.80
N ARG A 18 1.19 2.50 -13.38
CA ARG A 18 2.56 1.97 -13.29
C ARG A 18 3.57 2.92 -13.91
N GLU A 19 3.29 3.41 -15.12
CA GLU A 19 4.15 4.37 -15.80
C GLU A 19 4.40 5.62 -14.96
N ILE A 20 3.35 6.18 -14.34
CA ILE A 20 3.49 7.34 -13.47
C ILE A 20 4.33 6.97 -12.23
N TRP A 21 3.96 5.90 -11.53
CA TRP A 21 4.58 5.53 -10.27
C TRP A 21 6.06 5.18 -10.41
N PHE A 22 6.43 4.43 -11.44
CA PHE A 22 7.80 3.96 -11.64
C PHE A 22 8.70 4.94 -12.39
N ASN A 23 8.16 5.71 -13.34
CA ASN A 23 8.97 6.45 -14.30
C ASN A 23 8.81 7.98 -14.22
N LYS A 24 7.75 8.49 -13.56
CA LYS A 24 7.44 9.93 -13.54
C LYS A 24 7.41 10.57 -12.16
N ILE A 25 7.39 9.77 -11.09
CA ILE A 25 7.53 10.26 -9.72
C ILE A 25 9.02 10.18 -9.35
N ASP A 26 9.54 11.28 -8.83
CA ASP A 26 10.93 11.34 -8.36
C ASP A 26 11.07 10.78 -6.94
N VAL A 27 12.32 10.72 -6.46
CA VAL A 27 12.61 10.18 -5.12
C VAL A 27 11.87 10.97 -4.03
N ASN A 28 11.72 12.29 -4.17
CA ASN A 28 11.00 13.09 -3.19
C ASN A 28 9.52 12.72 -3.13
N GLY A 29 8.86 12.58 -4.29
CA GLY A 29 7.47 12.14 -4.34
C GLY A 29 7.25 10.73 -3.76
N TRP A 30 8.22 9.82 -3.92
CA TRP A 30 8.19 8.53 -3.23
C TRP A 30 8.33 8.68 -1.71
N LEU A 31 9.27 9.49 -1.24
CA LEU A 31 9.48 9.71 0.20
C LEU A 31 8.25 10.36 0.87
N GLU A 32 7.60 11.31 0.21
CA GLU A 32 6.35 11.91 0.70
C GLU A 32 5.23 10.86 0.80
N ALA A 33 5.07 10.01 -0.22
CA ALA A 33 4.10 8.93 -0.19
C ALA A 33 4.37 7.96 0.97
N PHE A 34 5.62 7.56 1.19
CA PHE A 34 5.99 6.69 2.31
C PHE A 34 5.81 7.37 3.68
N ALA A 35 6.12 8.66 3.80
CA ALA A 35 5.94 9.41 5.05
C ALA A 35 4.46 9.54 5.44
N SER A 36 3.54 9.46 4.48
CA SER A 36 2.10 9.48 4.75
C SER A 36 1.55 8.19 5.36
N HIS A 37 2.33 7.10 5.35
CA HIS A 37 1.90 5.83 5.91
C HIS A 37 2.16 5.75 7.42
N PRO A 38 1.18 5.26 8.20
CA PRO A 38 1.40 4.96 9.61
C PRO A 38 2.40 3.82 9.77
N ALA A 39 3.24 3.91 10.79
CA ALA A 39 4.15 2.82 11.14
C ALA A 39 3.36 1.53 11.42
N ILE A 40 3.90 0.39 10.97
CA ILE A 40 3.30 -0.93 11.19
C ILE A 40 3.21 -1.19 12.71
N GLY A 41 2.04 -1.63 13.17
CA GLY A 41 1.80 -1.93 14.58
C GLY A 41 1.39 -0.71 15.42
N VAL A 42 1.36 0.48 14.83
CA VAL A 42 0.82 1.67 15.50
C VAL A 42 -0.63 1.86 15.08
N ALA A 43 -1.57 1.67 15.99
CA ALA A 43 -2.98 1.98 15.76
C ALA A 43 -3.25 3.46 16.01
N LEU A 44 -2.96 4.32 15.03
CA LEU A 44 -3.38 5.72 15.09
C LEU A 44 -4.89 5.84 14.80
N PRO A 45 -5.61 6.76 15.48
CA PRO A 45 -7.03 6.98 15.24
C PRO A 45 -7.35 7.46 13.82
N SER A 46 -6.37 8.05 13.11
CA SER A 46 -6.48 8.54 11.74
C SER A 46 -6.15 7.51 10.65
N ILE A 47 -5.90 6.25 11.00
CA ILE A 47 -5.57 5.20 10.02
C ILE A 47 -6.82 4.85 9.20
N SER A 48 -6.65 4.83 7.88
CA SER A 48 -7.71 4.41 6.96
C SER A 48 -8.13 2.96 7.23
N GLN A 49 -9.41 2.64 6.99
CA GLN A 49 -9.93 1.29 7.21
C GLN A 49 -9.09 0.21 6.49
N ARG A 50 -8.67 0.51 5.26
CA ARG A 50 -7.79 -0.36 4.46
C ARG A 50 -6.46 -0.65 5.16
N SER A 51 -5.82 0.36 5.74
CA SER A 51 -4.55 0.16 6.44
C SER A 51 -4.72 -0.66 7.74
N LYS A 52 -5.87 -0.56 8.42
CA LYS A 52 -6.19 -1.44 9.57
C LYS A 52 -6.33 -2.90 9.15
N GLU A 53 -7.00 -3.16 8.03
CA GLU A 53 -7.17 -4.50 7.47
C GLU A 53 -5.81 -5.09 7.06
N GLU A 54 -5.01 -4.32 6.31
CA GLU A 54 -3.65 -4.73 5.90
C GLU A 54 -2.75 -5.06 7.10
N GLN A 55 -2.75 -4.21 8.14
CA GLN A 55 -1.98 -4.47 9.37
C GLN A 55 -2.51 -5.66 10.18
N SER A 56 -3.82 -5.90 10.17
CA SER A 56 -4.42 -7.06 10.87
C SER A 56 -4.01 -8.38 10.22
N THR A 57 -3.92 -8.44 8.88
CA THR A 57 -3.39 -9.61 8.17
C THR A 57 -1.93 -9.87 8.53
N VAL A 58 -1.09 -8.83 8.61
CA VAL A 58 0.32 -8.96 9.02
C VAL A 58 0.44 -9.54 10.43
N LEU A 59 -0.37 -9.05 11.38
CA LEU A 59 -0.36 -9.56 12.76
C LEU A 59 -0.78 -11.04 12.84
N ALA A 60 -1.78 -11.45 12.06
CA ALA A 60 -2.20 -12.85 11.98
C ALA A 60 -1.08 -13.75 11.43
N THR A 61 -0.43 -13.36 10.34
CA THR A 61 0.67 -14.12 9.73
C THR A 61 1.90 -14.20 10.64
N ALA A 62 2.24 -13.11 11.35
CA ALA A 62 3.36 -13.11 12.30
C ALA A 62 3.11 -14.06 13.48
N THR A 63 1.88 -14.09 13.99
CA THR A 63 1.49 -15.00 15.08
C THR A 63 1.52 -16.46 14.64
N ASP A 64 1.01 -16.77 13.45
CA ASP A 64 1.01 -18.13 12.90
C ASP A 64 2.45 -18.64 12.66
N SER A 65 3.32 -17.77 12.14
CA SER A 65 4.76 -18.08 11.96
C SER A 65 5.47 -18.34 13.29
N PHE A 66 5.17 -17.56 14.33
CA PHE A 66 5.74 -17.79 15.67
C PHE A 66 5.32 -19.14 16.25
N ILE A 67 4.06 -19.53 16.06
CA ILE A 67 3.54 -20.83 16.51
C ILE A 67 4.18 -21.98 15.75
N GLN A 68 4.43 -21.85 14.44
CA GLN A 68 5.01 -22.90 13.62
C GLN A 68 6.50 -23.18 13.90
N VAL A 69 7.27 -22.19 14.35
CA VAL A 69 8.70 -22.34 14.68
C VAL A 69 8.93 -22.74 16.15
N SER A 70 7.88 -22.74 16.98
CA SER A 70 7.96 -23.05 18.42
C SER A 70 7.68 -24.52 18.76
N PHE A 71 7.77 -25.44 17.79
CA PHE A 71 7.62 -26.89 17.99
C PHE A 71 8.91 -27.66 17.67
#